data_AF-A0ABD5LYK6-F1
#
_entry.id   AF-A0ABD5LYK6-F1
#
_cell.length_a   1.000
_cell.length_b   1.000
_cell.length_c   1.000
_cell.angle_alpha   90.00
_cell.angle_beta   90.00
_cell.angle_gamma   90.00
#
_symmetry.space_group_name_H-M   'P 1'
#
loop_
_entity.id
_entity.type
_entity.pdbx_description
1 polymer ?
#
loop_
_entity_poly.entity_id
_entity_poly.type
_entity_poly.pdbx_seq_one_letter_code
_entity_poly.pdbx_strand_id
1 'polypeptide(L)'
;MEQKKIVVNLAEQMHLRGHKVKIAYLKGNISVYPQFTDIELIYLGLEMPRNYFFATKRYITLIKNFQPDIIHAHMVHANIFARISRLFCKVPKLICTAHSSNEGEN
;
A
#
# COMPACT_ATOMS: atom_id res chain seq x y z
N MET A 1 -5.55 -14.61 5.69
CA MET A 1 -5.28 -14.03 7.03
C MET A 1 -3.79 -13.76 7.23
N GLU A 2 -2.91 -14.70 6.86
CA GLU A 2 -1.44 -14.58 6.91
C GLU A 2 -0.88 -13.24 6.40
N GLN A 3 -1.21 -12.83 5.17
CA GLN A 3 -0.58 -11.67 4.53
C GLN A 3 -0.87 -10.34 5.25
N LYS A 4 -2.09 -10.17 5.81
CA LYS A 4 -2.44 -8.95 6.55
C LYS A 4 -1.60 -8.80 7.83
N LYS A 5 -1.33 -9.91 8.52
CA LYS A 5 -0.50 -9.92 9.73
C LYS A 5 0.96 -9.58 9.42
N ILE A 6 1.49 -10.07 8.28
CA ILE A 6 2.86 -9.77 7.86
C ILE A 6 3.04 -8.27 7.61
N VAL A 7 2.11 -7.62 6.90
CA VAL A 7 2.18 -6.18 6.61
C VAL A 7 2.13 -5.34 7.88
N VAL A 8 1.23 -5.69 8.82
CA VAL A 8 1.13 -4.98 10.10
C VAL A 8 2.40 -5.16 10.92
N ASN A 9 2.89 -6.40 11.07
CA ASN A 9 4.12 -6.66 11.82
C ASN A 9 5.33 -5.93 11.21
N LEU A 10 5.47 -5.94 9.88
CA LEU A 10 6.53 -5.21 9.21
C LEU A 10 6.45 -3.70 9.47
N ALA A 11 5.25 -3.13 9.41
CA ALA A 11 5.04 -1.72 9.69
C ALA A 11 5.41 -1.36 11.15
N GLU A 12 5.03 -2.20 12.11
CA GLU A 12 5.39 -2.04 13.52
C GLU A 12 6.90 -2.12 13.74
N GLN A 13 7.59 -3.07 13.09
CA GLN A 13 9.04 -3.16 13.17
C GLN A 13 9.74 -1.95 12.58
N MET A 14 9.23 -1.39 11.48
CA MET A 14 9.78 -0.16 10.90
C MET A 14 9.50 1.05 11.79
N HIS A 15 8.34 1.10 12.43
CA HIS A 15 8.02 2.12 13.42
C HIS A 15 8.94 2.07 14.64
N LEU A 16 9.19 0.87 15.18
CA LEU A 16 10.13 0.64 16.29
C LEU A 16 11.57 1.04 15.94
N ARG A 17 11.94 0.98 14.65
CA ARG A 17 13.23 1.47 14.15
C ARG A 17 13.29 2.99 13.97
N GLY A 18 12.24 3.71 14.34
CA GLY A 18 12.16 5.17 14.28
C GLY A 18 11.63 5.72 12.94
N HIS A 19 11.11 4.86 12.05
CA HIS A 19 10.54 5.32 10.79
C HIS A 19 9.06 5.71 10.94
N LYS A 20 8.63 6.73 10.20
CA LYS A 20 7.21 7.04 10.05
C LYS A 20 6.59 6.11 9.03
N VAL A 21 5.54 5.39 9.42
CA VAL A 21 4.93 4.35 8.59
C VAL A 21 3.44 4.60 8.48
N LYS A 22 2.91 4.46 7.26
CA LYS A 22 1.47 4.43 6.98
C LYS A 22 1.14 3.19 6.17
N ILE A 23 0.00 2.58 6.43
CA ILE A 23 -0.45 1.39 5.72
C ILE A 23 -1.68 1.75 4.91
N ALA A 24 -1.57 1.71 3.58
CA ALA A 24 -2.72 1.89 2.70
C ALA A 24 -3.29 0.54 2.25
N TYR A 25 -4.62 0.39 2.23
CA TYR A 25 -5.28 -0.84 1.81
C TYR A 25 -6.45 -0.57 0.86
N LEU A 26 -6.65 -1.49 -0.09
CA LEU A 26 -7.53 -1.28 -1.25
C LEU A 26 -8.98 -1.71 -1.01
N LYS A 27 -9.22 -2.89 -0.42
CA LYS A 27 -10.56 -3.47 -0.28
C LYS A 27 -10.68 -4.33 0.98
N GLY A 28 -11.91 -4.39 1.51
CA GLY A 28 -12.31 -5.32 2.56
C GLY A 28 -12.15 -4.79 3.98
N ASN A 29 -12.73 -5.52 4.91
CA ASN A 29 -12.69 -5.17 6.33
C ASN A 29 -11.29 -5.37 6.91
N ILE A 30 -10.85 -4.40 7.70
CA ILE A 30 -9.66 -4.53 8.54
C ILE A 30 -10.01 -5.52 9.65
N SER A 31 -9.18 -6.55 9.80
CA SER A 31 -9.29 -7.51 10.90
C SER A 31 -8.01 -7.54 11.75
N VAL A 32 -7.00 -6.78 11.35
CA VAL A 32 -5.70 -6.69 12.00
C VAL A 32 -5.33 -5.22 12.05
N TYR A 33 -5.19 -4.69 13.26
CA TYR A 33 -4.82 -3.31 13.52
C TYR A 33 -3.41 -3.27 14.07
N PRO A 34 -2.60 -2.24 13.73
CA PRO A 34 -1.32 -2.03 14.37
C PRO A 34 -1.51 -1.73 15.86
N GLN A 35 -0.56 -2.17 16.68
CA GLN A 35 -0.49 -1.90 18.10
C GLN A 35 -0.21 -0.43 18.39
N PHE A 36 0.49 0.26 17.48
CA PHE A 36 0.85 1.67 17.61
C PHE A 36 -0.18 2.56 16.90
N THR A 37 -0.73 3.54 17.61
CA THR A 37 -1.67 4.54 17.06
C THR A 37 -1.03 5.48 16.05
N ASP A 38 0.30 5.60 16.07
CA ASP A 38 1.07 6.43 15.14
C ASP A 38 1.11 5.84 13.73
N ILE A 39 0.81 4.54 13.58
CA ILE A 39 0.71 3.86 12.28
C ILE A 39 -0.72 4.03 11.74
N GLU A 40 -0.88 4.97 10.83
CA GLU A 40 -2.18 5.27 10.24
C GLU A 40 -2.58 4.23 9.18
N LEU A 41 -3.80 3.68 9.32
CA LEU A 41 -4.44 2.82 8.32
C LEU A 41 -5.29 3.66 7.35
N ILE A 42 -4.97 3.62 6.06
CA ILE A 42 -5.62 4.45 5.04
C ILE A 42 -6.39 3.58 4.06
N TYR A 43 -7.70 3.74 4.07
CA TYR A 43 -8.58 3.06 3.12
C TYR A 43 -8.63 3.78 1.77
N LEU A 44 -8.36 3.04 0.69
CA LEU A 44 -8.38 3.57 -0.68
C LEU A 44 -9.71 3.33 -1.42
N GLY A 45 -10.56 2.41 -0.97
CA GLY A 45 -11.94 2.30 -1.46
C GLY A 45 -12.12 1.63 -2.83
N LEU A 46 -11.29 0.63 -3.18
CA LEU A 46 -11.43 -0.15 -4.41
C LEU A 46 -12.43 -1.31 -4.23
N GLU A 47 -13.66 -0.99 -3.87
CA GLU A 47 -14.76 -1.96 -3.75
C GLU A 47 -15.19 -2.49 -5.13
N MET A 48 -15.25 -1.57 -6.11
CA MET A 48 -15.75 -1.79 -7.47
C MET A 48 -14.75 -1.26 -8.52
N PRO A 49 -14.70 -1.84 -9.74
CA PRO A 49 -13.82 -1.38 -10.82
C PRO A 49 -14.03 0.11 -11.20
N ARG A 50 -15.26 0.61 -11.06
CA ARG A 50 -15.58 2.03 -11.33
C ARG A 50 -14.90 3.01 -10.37
N ASN A 51 -14.58 2.55 -9.16
CA ASN A 51 -13.89 3.36 -8.14
C ASN A 51 -12.37 3.37 -8.34
N TYR A 52 -11.85 2.69 -9.36
CA TYR A 52 -10.42 2.62 -9.65
C TYR A 52 -9.79 4.00 -9.81
N PHE A 53 -10.45 4.90 -10.54
CA PHE A 53 -9.93 6.26 -10.74
C PHE A 53 -9.90 7.06 -9.42
N PHE A 54 -10.92 6.93 -8.58
CA PHE A 54 -10.99 7.59 -7.28
C PHE A 54 -9.95 7.04 -6.29
N ALA A 55 -9.85 5.71 -6.18
CA ALA A 55 -8.81 5.04 -5.41
C ALA A 55 -7.42 5.50 -5.89
N THR A 56 -7.28 5.68 -7.21
CA THR A 56 -6.03 6.15 -7.80
C THR A 56 -5.67 7.56 -7.38
N LYS A 57 -6.63 8.48 -7.47
CA LYS A 57 -6.45 9.86 -7.04
C LYS A 57 -6.15 9.97 -5.53
N ARG A 58 -6.81 9.16 -4.69
CA ARG A 58 -6.55 9.09 -3.25
C ARG A 58 -5.13 8.62 -2.96
N TYR A 59 -4.67 7.59 -3.65
CA TYR A 59 -3.31 7.07 -3.51
C TYR A 59 -2.25 8.09 -3.95
N ILE A 60 -2.45 8.77 -5.09
CA ILE A 60 -1.55 9.84 -5.55
C ILE A 60 -1.50 10.99 -4.53
N THR A 61 -2.67 11.38 -4.00
CA THR A 61 -2.76 12.44 -2.98
C THR A 61 -2.05 12.02 -1.69
N LEU A 62 -2.20 10.75 -1.28
CA LEU A 62 -1.49 10.20 -0.14
C LEU A 62 0.03 10.28 -0.33
N ILE A 63 0.56 9.84 -1.48
CA ILE A 63 2.00 9.92 -1.75
C ILE A 63 2.48 11.36 -1.74
N LYS A 64 1.73 12.28 -2.35
CA LYS A 64 2.08 13.71 -2.40
C LYS A 64 2.13 14.36 -1.02
N ASN A 65 1.19 14.00 -0.15
CA ASN A 65 1.09 14.57 1.20
C ASN A 65 2.04 13.91 2.19
N PHE A 66 2.21 12.59 2.10
CA PHE A 66 3.06 11.84 3.02
C PHE A 66 4.54 11.91 2.62
N GLN A 67 4.84 12.08 1.33
CA GLN A 67 6.19 12.09 0.75
C GLN A 67 7.05 10.91 1.24
N PRO A 68 6.59 9.65 1.03
CA PRO A 68 7.35 8.49 1.50
C PRO A 68 8.70 8.39 0.78
N ASP A 69 9.76 8.01 1.51
CA ASP A 69 11.06 7.68 0.91
C ASP A 69 11.04 6.30 0.23
N ILE A 70 10.23 5.38 0.76
CA ILE A 70 10.11 3.99 0.32
C ILE A 70 8.63 3.60 0.29
N ILE A 71 8.21 2.94 -0.78
CA ILE A 71 6.88 2.33 -0.88
C ILE A 71 7.06 0.83 -0.99
N HIS A 72 6.47 0.08 -0.04
CA HIS A 72 6.42 -1.39 -0.10
C HIS A 72 5.00 -1.82 -0.46
N ALA A 73 4.82 -2.49 -1.60
CA ALA A 73 3.53 -2.94 -2.09
C ALA A 73 3.51 -4.45 -2.38
N HIS A 74 2.43 -5.13 -1.98
CA HIS A 74 2.27 -6.59 -2.11
C HIS A 74 1.36 -7.02 -3.29
N MET A 75 0.98 -6.11 -4.23
CA MET A 75 0.10 -6.46 -5.37
C MET A 75 0.41 -5.68 -6.67
N VAL A 76 0.05 -6.32 -7.80
CA VAL A 76 0.16 -5.90 -9.22
C VAL A 76 -0.30 -4.46 -9.50
N HIS A 77 -1.20 -3.90 -8.69
CA HIS A 77 -1.62 -2.50 -8.78
C HIS A 77 -0.45 -1.51 -8.64
N ALA A 78 0.60 -1.88 -7.89
CA ALA A 78 1.80 -1.08 -7.68
C ALA A 78 2.51 -0.70 -8.98
N ASN A 79 2.53 -1.58 -9.99
CA ASN A 79 3.14 -1.30 -11.28
C ASN A 79 2.35 -0.25 -12.09
N ILE A 80 1.01 -0.33 -12.07
CA ILE A 80 0.15 0.66 -12.75
C ILE A 80 0.25 2.02 -12.05
N PHE A 81 0.24 1.99 -10.71
CA PHE A 81 0.41 3.16 -9.88
C PHE A 81 1.78 3.82 -10.02
N ALA A 82 2.87 3.05 -10.12
CA ALA A 82 4.21 3.57 -10.37
C ALA A 82 4.31 4.29 -11.71
N ARG A 83 3.70 3.73 -12.78
CA ARG A 83 3.70 4.33 -14.11
C ARG A 83 2.93 5.65 -14.15
N ILE A 84 1.78 5.73 -13.46
CA ILE A 84 0.98 6.96 -13.39
C ILE A 84 1.64 8.00 -12.46
N SER A 85 2.15 7.58 -11.30
CA SER A 85 2.80 8.49 -10.34
C SER A 85 4.10 9.09 -10.86
N ARG A 86 4.84 8.41 -11.76
CA ARG A 86 6.01 8.96 -12.46
C ARG A 86 5.70 10.19 -13.30
N LEU A 87 4.44 10.34 -13.74
CA LEU A 87 3.98 11.52 -14.48
C LEU A 87 3.73 12.72 -13.56
N PHE A 88 3.58 12.51 -12.24
CA PHE A 88 3.14 13.54 -11.29
C PHE A 88 4.05 13.76 -10.09
N CYS A 89 5.02 12.87 -9.80
CA CYS A 89 5.96 12.95 -8.66
C CYS A 89 7.29 12.22 -8.96
N LYS A 90 8.40 12.63 -8.33
CA LYS A 90 9.63 11.80 -8.23
C LYS A 90 9.26 10.55 -7.44
N VAL A 91 9.15 9.42 -8.14
CA VAL A 91 8.67 8.17 -7.55
C VAL A 91 9.69 7.66 -6.54
N PRO A 92 9.31 7.47 -5.26
CA PRO A 92 10.14 6.82 -4.27
C PRO A 92 10.30 5.33 -4.59
N LYS A 93 11.40 4.73 -4.13
CA LYS A 93 11.78 3.35 -4.47
C LYS A 93 10.61 2.40 -4.13
N LEU A 94 10.09 1.72 -5.15
CA LEU A 94 8.98 0.78 -5.02
C LEU A 94 9.52 -0.64 -4.84
N ILE A 95 9.21 -1.26 -3.71
CA ILE A 95 9.51 -2.66 -3.43
C ILE A 95 8.23 -3.44 -3.63
N CYS A 96 8.15 -4.17 -4.74
CA CYS A 96 7.04 -5.06 -5.05
C CYS A 96 7.35 -6.46 -4.51
N THR A 97 6.50 -6.96 -3.64
CA THR A 97 6.51 -8.35 -3.20
C THR A 97 5.31 -9.04 -3.83
N ALA A 98 5.52 -9.59 -5.03
CA ALA A 98 4.51 -10.37 -5.70
C ALA A 98 4.39 -11.73 -4.99
N HIS A 99 3.37 -11.88 -4.15
CA HIS A 99 2.77 -13.19 -3.94
C HIS A 99 1.63 -13.35 -4.95
N SER A 100 2.01 -13.48 -6.22
CA SER A 100 1.14 -14.06 -7.24
C SER A 100 1.11 -15.57 -7.02
N SER A 101 0.24 -16.04 -6.13
CA SER A 101 -0.31 -17.38 -6.35
C SER A 101 -1.31 -17.24 -7.49
N ASN A 102 -0.83 -17.24 -8.74
CA ASN A 102 -1.40 -17.92 -9.90
C ASN A 102 -0.71 -17.51 -11.22
N GLU A 103 0.60 -17.77 -11.36
CA GLU A 103 1.18 -18.13 -12.66
C GLU A 103 1.51 -19.63 -12.59
N GLY A 104 0.78 -20.45 -13.36
CA GLY A 104 1.15 -21.86 -13.63
C GLY A 104 -0.01 -22.86 -13.71
N GLU A 105 -0.45 -23.13 -14.95
CA GLU A 105 -1.10 -24.37 -15.48
C GLU A 105 -2.47 -24.84 -14.92
N ASN A 106 -3.58 -24.47 -15.59
CA ASN A 106 -4.16 -25.18 -16.77
C ASN A 106 -5.44 -24.47 -17.25
#